data_AF-A0A0S3K9G6-F1
#
_entry.id   AF-A0A0S3K9G6-F1
#
_cell.length_a   1.000
_cell.length_b   1.000
_cell.length_c   1.000
_cell.angle_alpha   90.00
_cell.angle_beta   90.00
_cell.angle_gamma   90.00
#
_symmetry.space_group_name_H-M   'P 1'
#
loop_
_entity.id
_entity.type
_entity.pdbx_description
1 polymer ?
#
loop_
_entity_poly.entity_id
_entity_poly.type
_entity_poly.pdbx_seq_one_letter_code
_entity_poly.pdbx_strand_id
1 'polypeptide(L)'
;MTLLDWIAVISLAIAIIFLLFIFLFLVGIIKTGKEQKKILLIRTKNKRKRKVIARKRRQLQKKKKKSVIASFLCFIVMLIGIATSMFAVYYQSTNLGEEDKKAIVSGYYNLRDIEDQLLLAESGEGERAEQNLKNLSLRLAAFALNRADYRINGDGQIRINRYYSSMKELGINLSSQEKGFYSDPSLLESFKGDIERVKRNEQAVIKQFKINEKSLAEKK
;
A
#
# COMPACT_ATOMS: atom_id res chain seq x y z
N MET A 1 -9.35 -0.24 -7.55
CA MET A 1 -9.28 -0.10 -6.08
C MET A 1 -9.32 -1.48 -5.46
N THR A 2 -8.32 -1.80 -4.65
CA THR A 2 -8.25 -3.04 -3.86
C THR A 2 -9.22 -3.00 -2.68
N LEU A 3 -9.50 -4.17 -2.10
CA LEU A 3 -10.33 -4.29 -0.90
C LEU A 3 -9.79 -3.46 0.28
N LEU A 4 -8.47 -3.31 0.40
CA LEU A 4 -7.83 -2.47 1.41
C LEU A 4 -8.11 -0.97 1.20
N ASP A 5 -8.23 -0.50 -0.05
CA ASP A 5 -8.61 0.90 -0.33
C ASP A 5 -10.02 1.18 0.19
N TRP A 6 -10.96 0.24 -0.06
CA TRP A 6 -12.32 0.35 0.45
C TRP A 6 -12.37 0.38 1.97
N ILE A 7 -11.62 -0.50 2.64
CA ILE A 7 -11.52 -0.51 4.10
C ILE A 7 -10.96 0.82 4.61
N ALA A 8 -9.88 1.33 4.00
CA ALA A 8 -9.25 2.59 4.41
C ALA A 8 -10.21 3.78 4.28
N VAL A 9 -10.93 3.89 3.16
CA VAL A 9 -11.87 4.99 2.89
C VAL A 9 -13.11 4.90 3.80
N ILE A 10 -13.71 3.72 3.94
CA ILE A 10 -14.90 3.53 4.78
C ILE A 10 -14.57 3.78 6.25
N SER A 11 -13.45 3.25 6.75
CA SER A 11 -13.03 3.46 8.14
C SER A 11 -12.73 4.94 8.44
N LEU A 12 -12.13 5.66 7.50
CA LEU A 12 -11.89 7.10 7.62
C LEU A 12 -13.20 7.89 7.60
N ALA A 13 -14.13 7.55 6.71
CA ALA A 13 -15.45 8.19 6.64
C ALA A 13 -16.23 7.98 7.96
N ILE A 14 -16.21 6.77 8.50
CA ILE A 14 -16.80 6.44 9.81
C ILE A 14 -16.16 7.31 10.90
N ALA A 15 -14.83 7.41 10.93
CA ALA A 15 -14.14 8.24 11.92
C ALA A 15 -14.58 9.72 11.85
N ILE A 16 -14.73 10.28 10.66
CA ILE A 16 -15.21 11.67 10.46
C ILE A 16 -16.65 11.83 10.99
N ILE A 17 -17.54 10.88 10.70
CA ILE A 17 -18.93 10.91 11.21
C ILE A 17 -18.94 10.89 12.74
N PHE A 18 -18.15 10.02 13.37
CA PHE A 18 -18.05 9.96 14.82
C PHE A 18 -17.42 11.21 15.43
N LEU A 19 -16.47 11.86 14.73
CA LEU A 19 -15.94 13.16 15.15
C LEU A 19 -17.04 14.23 15.19
N LEU A 20 -17.94 14.27 14.21
CA LEU A 20 -19.09 15.17 14.22
C LEU A 20 -20.04 14.88 15.37
N PHE A 21 -20.30 13.60 15.67
CA PHE A 21 -21.12 13.22 16.83
C PHE A 21 -20.50 13.63 18.16
N ILE A 22 -19.17 13.50 18.31
CA ILE A 22 -18.46 14.01 19.49
C ILE A 22 -18.75 15.50 19.67
N PHE A 23 -18.62 16.30 18.60
CA PHE A 23 -18.90 17.73 18.67
C PHE A 23 -20.35 18.03 19.07
N LEU A 24 -21.32 17.32 18.50
CA LEU A 24 -22.73 17.45 18.87
C LEU A 24 -22.98 17.11 20.34
N PHE A 25 -22.39 16.03 20.86
CA PHE A 25 -22.50 15.69 22.28
C PHE A 25 -21.83 16.71 23.18
N LEU A 26 -20.70 17.30 22.77
CA LEU A 26 -19.98 18.32 23.50
C LEU A 26 -20.81 19.60 23.63
N VAL A 27 -21.47 20.04 22.55
CA VAL A 27 -22.46 21.13 22.59
C VAL A 27 -23.61 20.80 23.54
N GLY A 28 -24.11 19.56 23.50
CA GLY A 28 -25.15 19.08 24.42
C GLY A 28 -24.73 19.13 25.89
N ILE A 29 -23.49 18.76 26.20
CA ILE A 29 -22.89 18.82 27.54
C ILE A 29 -22.80 20.27 28.03
N ILE A 30 -22.35 21.20 27.18
CA ILE A 30 -22.26 22.62 27.51
C ILE A 30 -23.65 23.20 27.79
N LYS A 31 -24.64 22.96 26.91
CA LYS A 31 -26.02 23.44 27.09
C LYS A 31 -26.64 22.90 28.39
N THR A 32 -26.53 21.60 28.63
CA THR A 32 -27.03 20.95 29.85
C THR A 32 -26.32 21.49 31.11
N GLY A 33 -25.02 21.77 31.02
CA GLY A 33 -24.24 22.39 32.09
C GLY A 33 -24.73 23.81 32.42
N LYS A 34 -25.02 24.63 31.41
CA LYS A 34 -25.61 25.97 31.60
C LYS A 34 -26.99 25.89 32.27
N GLU A 35 -27.86 24.99 31.83
CA GLU A 35 -29.17 24.76 32.46
C GLU A 35 -29.05 24.29 33.92
N GLN A 36 -28.10 23.41 34.20
CA GLN A 36 -27.86 22.92 35.55
C GLN A 36 -27.41 24.06 36.48
N LYS A 37 -26.51 24.95 36.01
CA LYS A 37 -26.11 26.15 36.75
C LYS A 37 -27.30 27.08 37.03
N LYS A 38 -28.17 27.33 36.03
CA LYS A 38 -29.38 28.13 36.21
C LYS A 38 -30.30 27.57 37.31
N ILE A 39 -30.50 26.26 37.35
CA ILE A 39 -31.34 25.61 38.37
C ILE A 39 -30.71 25.69 39.77
N LEU A 40 -29.38 25.62 39.88
CA LEU A 40 -28.67 25.74 41.17
C LEU A 40 -28.81 27.13 41.80
N LEU A 41 -29.01 28.17 40.99
CA LEU A 41 -29.22 29.54 41.48
C LEU A 41 -30.62 29.76 42.08
N ILE A 42 -31.61 28.93 41.73
CA ILE A 42 -33.00 29.08 42.20
C ILE A 42 -33.11 28.61 43.66
N ARG A 43 -33.24 29.55 44.59
CA ARG A 43 -33.57 29.27 46.00
C ARG A 43 -35.06 29.43 46.25
N THR A 44 -35.71 28.41 46.78
CA THR A 44 -37.14 28.45 47.12
C THR A 44 -37.42 27.83 48.49
N LYS A 45 -38.21 28.55 49.30
CA LYS A 45 -38.69 28.11 50.61
C LYS A 45 -39.85 27.10 50.50
N ASN A 46 -40.52 27.00 49.34
CA ASN A 46 -41.67 26.13 49.14
C ASN A 46 -41.27 24.65 48.91
N LYS A 47 -41.75 23.74 49.77
CA LYS A 47 -41.45 22.29 49.71
C LYS A 47 -41.85 21.64 48.37
N ARG A 48 -42.98 22.00 47.76
CA ARG A 48 -43.43 21.43 46.47
C ARG A 48 -42.48 21.83 45.34
N LYS A 49 -42.14 23.12 45.23
CA LYS A 49 -41.20 23.64 44.23
C LYS A 49 -39.79 23.05 44.40
N ARG A 50 -39.35 22.83 45.64
CA ARG A 50 -38.06 22.17 45.95
C ARG A 50 -37.98 20.74 45.42
N LYS A 51 -39.05 19.95 45.53
CA LYS A 51 -39.11 18.58 44.96
C LYS A 51 -39.00 18.58 43.43
N VAL A 52 -39.67 19.51 42.74
CA VAL A 52 -39.60 19.63 41.27
C VAL A 52 -38.17 19.99 40.81
N ILE A 53 -37.54 20.95 41.48
CA ILE A 53 -36.15 21.35 41.20
C ILE A 53 -35.18 20.17 41.39
N ALA A 54 -35.34 19.40 42.47
CA ALA A 54 -34.51 18.22 42.73
C ALA A 54 -34.68 17.15 41.64
N ARG A 55 -35.92 16.90 41.17
CA ARG A 55 -36.19 15.98 40.04
C ARG A 55 -35.53 16.46 38.75
N LYS A 56 -35.71 17.74 38.39
CA LYS A 56 -35.11 18.32 37.17
C LYS A 56 -33.58 18.30 37.22
N ARG A 57 -32.98 18.56 38.38
CA ARG A 57 -31.53 18.43 38.59
C ARG A 57 -31.04 16.99 38.33
N ARG A 58 -31.72 15.99 38.89
CA ARG A 58 -31.39 14.57 38.65
C ARG A 58 -31.52 14.19 37.18
N GLN A 59 -32.55 14.69 36.48
CA GLN A 59 -32.72 14.47 35.04
C GLN A 59 -31.58 15.09 34.21
N LEU A 60 -31.20 16.35 34.49
CA LEU A 60 -30.08 17.01 33.79
C LEU A 60 -28.75 16.31 34.08
N GLN A 61 -28.52 15.85 35.31
CA GLN A 61 -27.32 15.05 35.64
C GLN A 61 -27.29 13.73 34.87
N LYS A 62 -28.42 13.02 34.77
CA LYS A 62 -28.53 11.80 33.96
C LYS A 62 -28.29 12.10 32.48
N LYS A 63 -28.86 13.18 31.93
CA LYS A 63 -28.67 13.59 30.53
C LYS A 63 -27.20 13.90 30.26
N LYS A 64 -26.55 14.70 31.12
CA LYS A 64 -25.12 15.00 31.01
C LYS A 64 -24.27 13.74 31.06
N LYS A 65 -24.51 12.84 32.03
CA LYS A 65 -23.77 11.58 32.15
C LYS A 65 -23.93 10.72 30.89
N LYS A 66 -25.14 10.60 30.34
CA LYS A 66 -25.38 9.89 29.08
C LYS A 66 -24.62 10.52 27.92
N SER A 67 -24.65 11.85 27.76
CA SER A 67 -23.91 12.53 26.70
C SER A 67 -22.40 12.38 26.84
N VAL A 68 -21.86 12.37 28.06
CA VAL A 68 -20.42 12.11 28.31
C VAL A 68 -20.05 10.69 27.90
N ILE A 69 -20.83 9.68 28.32
CA ILE A 69 -20.59 8.28 27.95
C ILE A 69 -20.69 8.10 26.43
N ALA A 70 -21.74 8.66 25.80
CA ALA A 70 -21.91 8.60 24.35
C ALA A 70 -20.74 9.28 23.60
N SER A 71 -20.29 10.45 24.06
CA SER A 71 -19.13 11.14 23.51
C SER A 71 -17.86 10.31 23.65
N PHE A 72 -17.65 9.65 24.80
CA PHE A 72 -16.50 8.78 25.03
C PHE A 72 -16.53 7.54 24.13
N LEU A 73 -17.69 6.90 23.97
CA LEU A 73 -17.85 5.77 23.03
C LEU A 73 -17.58 6.19 21.59
N CYS A 74 -18.12 7.34 21.15
CA CYS A 74 -17.85 7.87 19.82
C CYS A 74 -16.36 8.16 19.61
N PHE A 75 -15.68 8.66 20.64
CA PHE A 75 -14.24 8.89 20.61
C PHE A 75 -13.44 7.60 20.43
N ILE A 76 -13.81 6.52 21.14
CA ILE A 76 -13.17 5.20 20.95
C ILE A 76 -13.38 4.70 19.52
N VAL A 77 -14.61 4.75 18.99
CA VAL A 77 -14.89 4.27 17.63
C VAL A 77 -14.15 5.10 16.58
N MET A 78 -14.06 6.43 16.78
CA MET A 78 -13.27 7.31 15.93
C MET A 78 -11.79 6.89 15.91
N LEU A 79 -11.18 6.63 17.08
CA LEU A 79 -9.79 6.18 17.15
C LEU A 79 -9.57 4.85 16.44
N ILE A 80 -10.49 3.89 16.61
CA ILE A 80 -10.42 2.59 15.92
C ILE A 80 -10.51 2.80 14.40
N GLY A 81 -11.41 3.67 13.93
CA GLY A 81 -11.54 4.00 12.51
C GLY A 81 -10.27 4.60 11.92
N ILE A 82 -9.67 5.57 12.62
CA ILE A 82 -8.39 6.19 12.20
C ILE A 82 -7.26 5.15 12.18
N ALA A 83 -7.13 4.36 13.25
CA ALA A 83 -6.09 3.34 13.35
C ALA A 83 -6.22 2.28 12.25
N THR A 84 -7.44 1.85 11.95
CA THR A 84 -7.72 0.88 10.88
C THR A 84 -7.36 1.43 9.51
N SER A 85 -7.74 2.68 9.23
CA SER A 85 -7.42 3.35 7.97
C SER A 85 -5.91 3.49 7.79
N MET A 86 -5.22 3.97 8.83
CA MET A 86 -3.77 4.13 8.83
C MET A 86 -3.04 2.80 8.66
N PHE A 87 -3.52 1.74 9.32
CA PHE A 87 -2.97 0.39 9.17
C PHE A 87 -3.14 -0.13 7.74
N ALA A 88 -4.32 0.04 7.14
CA ALA A 88 -4.59 -0.39 5.77
C ALA A 88 -3.65 0.32 4.76
N VAL A 89 -3.51 1.64 4.88
CA VAL A 89 -2.61 2.44 4.05
C VAL A 89 -1.15 2.03 4.27
N TYR A 90 -0.74 1.88 5.53
CA TYR A 90 0.61 1.45 5.86
C TYR A 90 0.92 0.09 5.23
N TYR A 91 0.02 -0.88 5.38
CA TYR A 91 0.18 -2.21 4.81
C TYR A 91 0.31 -2.16 3.28
N GLN A 92 -0.53 -1.38 2.59
CA GLN A 92 -0.40 -1.20 1.14
C GLN A 92 0.91 -0.53 0.75
N SER A 93 1.41 0.41 1.56
CA SER A 93 2.65 1.12 1.28
C SER A 93 3.91 0.26 1.38
N THR A 94 3.85 -0.81 2.18
CA THR A 94 5.00 -1.69 2.44
C THR A 94 4.96 -3.01 1.68
N ASN A 95 3.84 -3.35 1.05
CA ASN A 95 3.66 -4.62 0.35
C ASN A 95 3.46 -4.41 -1.15
N LEU A 96 3.90 -5.39 -1.94
CA LEU A 96 3.71 -5.37 -3.38
C LEU A 96 2.22 -5.53 -3.75
N GLY A 97 1.78 -4.75 -4.74
CA GLY A 97 0.51 -4.98 -5.42
C GLY A 97 0.54 -6.26 -6.25
N GLU A 98 -0.63 -6.81 -6.59
CA GLU A 98 -0.72 -8.05 -7.38
C GLU A 98 -0.11 -7.92 -8.78
N GLU A 99 -0.23 -6.75 -9.41
CA GLU A 99 0.38 -6.48 -10.71
C GLU A 99 1.90 -6.46 -10.61
N ASP A 100 2.45 -5.75 -9.61
CA ASP A 100 3.89 -5.72 -9.36
C ASP A 100 4.45 -7.11 -9.00
N LYS A 101 3.74 -7.90 -8.19
CA LYS A 101 4.12 -9.29 -7.90
C LYS A 101 4.24 -10.10 -9.18
N LYS A 102 3.23 -10.04 -10.06
CA LYS A 102 3.24 -10.77 -11.34
C LYS A 102 4.37 -10.32 -12.25
N ALA A 103 4.59 -9.00 -12.35
CA ALA A 103 5.66 -8.43 -13.15
C ALA A 103 7.05 -8.85 -12.63
N ILE A 104 7.28 -8.78 -11.32
CA ILE A 104 8.55 -9.20 -10.70
C ILE A 104 8.79 -10.69 -10.90
N VAL A 105 7.77 -11.54 -10.69
CA VAL A 105 7.87 -12.99 -10.92
C VAL A 105 8.20 -13.27 -12.40
N SER A 106 7.47 -12.64 -13.33
CA SER A 106 7.72 -12.82 -14.76
C SER A 106 9.12 -12.32 -15.15
N GLY A 107 9.55 -11.19 -14.60
CA GLY A 107 10.87 -10.63 -14.84
C GLY A 107 11.98 -11.55 -14.38
N TYR A 108 11.84 -12.08 -13.16
CA TYR A 108 12.77 -13.04 -12.57
C TYR A 108 12.98 -14.28 -13.44
N TYR A 109 11.94 -14.82 -14.06
CA TYR A 109 12.08 -15.96 -14.99
C TYR A 109 12.62 -15.54 -16.35
N ASN A 110 12.09 -14.49 -16.97
CA ASN A 110 12.55 -14.04 -18.29
C ASN A 110 14.05 -13.69 -18.28
N LEU A 111 14.55 -13.15 -17.16
CA LEU A 111 15.97 -12.80 -17.01
C LEU A 111 16.85 -14.05 -16.97
N ARG A 112 16.45 -15.09 -16.23
CA ARG A 112 17.15 -16.38 -16.20
C ARG A 112 17.05 -17.13 -17.53
N ASP A 113 15.90 -17.10 -18.19
CA ASP A 113 15.76 -17.69 -19.52
C ASP A 113 16.70 -17.01 -20.53
N ILE A 114 16.92 -15.70 -20.43
CA ILE A 114 17.89 -14.99 -21.28
C ILE A 114 19.33 -15.45 -20.98
N GLU A 115 19.71 -15.57 -19.71
CA GLU A 115 21.03 -16.12 -19.33
C GLU A 115 21.23 -17.52 -19.91
N ASP A 116 20.24 -18.39 -19.74
CA ASP A 116 20.28 -19.77 -20.26
C ASP A 116 20.40 -19.79 -21.79
N GLN A 117 19.65 -18.93 -22.50
CA GLN A 117 19.77 -18.86 -23.97
C GLN A 117 21.11 -18.27 -24.44
N LEU A 118 21.70 -17.31 -23.71
CA LEU A 118 23.03 -16.79 -24.05
C LEU A 118 24.11 -17.87 -23.87
N LEU A 119 24.02 -18.67 -22.79
CA LEU A 119 24.91 -19.81 -22.57
C LEU A 119 24.76 -20.89 -23.65
N LEU A 120 23.53 -21.17 -24.10
CA LEU A 120 23.26 -22.10 -25.20
C LEU A 120 23.80 -21.58 -26.55
N ALA A 121 23.74 -20.27 -26.77
CA ALA A 121 24.31 -19.65 -27.95
C ALA A 121 25.85 -19.79 -27.97
N GLU A 122 26.50 -19.65 -26.81
CA GLU A 122 27.93 -19.88 -26.63
C GLU A 122 28.33 -21.35 -26.87
N SER A 123 27.46 -22.31 -26.52
CA SER A 123 27.75 -23.75 -26.64
C SER A 123 27.51 -24.35 -28.04
N GLY A 124 27.16 -23.54 -29.04
CA GLY A 124 27.01 -23.98 -30.44
C GLY A 124 25.58 -24.18 -30.95
N GLU A 125 24.54 -23.85 -30.16
CA GLU A 125 23.12 -23.87 -30.57
C GLU A 125 22.58 -22.47 -30.91
N GLY A 126 23.45 -21.62 -31.46
CA GLY A 126 23.20 -20.18 -31.66
C GLY A 126 21.93 -19.81 -32.42
N GLU A 127 21.59 -20.49 -33.52
CA GLU A 127 20.42 -20.12 -34.34
C GLU A 127 19.08 -20.36 -33.62
N ARG A 128 19.00 -21.42 -32.80
CA ARG A 128 17.82 -21.71 -31.96
C ARG A 128 17.75 -20.75 -30.78
N ALA A 129 18.90 -20.48 -30.15
CA ALA A 129 19.00 -19.54 -29.05
C ALA A 129 18.61 -18.11 -29.48
N GLU A 130 19.00 -17.67 -30.67
CA GLU A 130 18.64 -16.35 -31.22
C GLU A 130 17.13 -16.14 -31.35
N GLN A 131 16.41 -17.12 -31.90
CA GLN A 131 14.95 -17.02 -32.06
C GLN A 131 14.26 -16.89 -30.70
N ASN A 132 14.75 -17.63 -29.69
CA ASN A 132 14.24 -17.53 -28.33
C ASN A 132 14.61 -16.20 -27.67
N LEU A 133 15.86 -15.73 -27.83
CA LEU A 133 16.31 -14.43 -27.34
C LEU A 133 15.51 -13.27 -27.93
N LYS A 134 15.13 -13.35 -29.21
CA LYS A 134 14.25 -12.35 -29.83
C LYS A 134 12.87 -12.30 -29.15
N ASN A 135 12.29 -13.46 -28.84
CA ASN A 135 11.01 -13.51 -28.13
C ASN A 135 11.12 -13.02 -26.67
N LEU A 136 12.18 -13.41 -25.96
CA LEU A 136 12.44 -13.01 -24.59
C LEU A 136 12.74 -11.50 -24.47
N SER A 137 13.53 -10.96 -25.40
CA SER A 137 13.85 -9.53 -25.45
C SER A 137 12.61 -8.66 -25.68
N LEU A 138 11.65 -9.10 -26.50
CA LEU A 138 10.35 -8.43 -26.65
C LEU A 138 9.54 -8.45 -25.34
N ARG A 139 9.55 -9.57 -24.59
CA ARG A 139 8.90 -9.64 -23.27
C ARG A 139 9.55 -8.69 -22.26
N LEU A 140 10.87 -8.56 -22.29
CA LEU A 140 11.59 -7.59 -21.45
C LEU A 140 11.27 -6.15 -21.86
N ALA A 141 11.27 -5.84 -23.16
CA ALA A 141 10.92 -4.50 -23.67
C ALA A 141 9.51 -4.07 -23.25
N ALA A 142 8.57 -5.02 -23.12
CA ALA A 142 7.21 -4.76 -22.66
C ALA A 142 7.14 -4.23 -21.21
N PHE A 143 8.19 -4.38 -20.39
CA PHE A 143 8.27 -3.73 -19.07
C PHE A 143 8.24 -2.20 -19.16
N ALA A 144 8.41 -1.60 -20.35
CA ALA A 144 8.15 -0.18 -20.59
C ALA A 144 6.73 0.26 -20.23
N LEU A 145 5.77 -0.66 -20.26
CA LEU A 145 4.37 -0.41 -19.93
C LEU A 145 4.11 -0.53 -18.42
N ASN A 146 5.03 -1.13 -17.66
CA ASN A 146 4.87 -1.34 -16.23
C ASN A 146 5.29 -0.08 -15.47
N ARG A 147 4.55 0.23 -14.41
CA ARG A 147 4.89 1.25 -13.42
C ARG A 147 4.59 0.69 -12.05
N ALA A 148 5.45 1.02 -11.09
CA ALA A 148 5.23 0.65 -9.71
C ALA A 148 3.86 1.14 -9.23
N ASP A 149 3.20 0.32 -8.42
CA ASP A 149 1.95 0.69 -7.78
C ASP A 149 2.12 1.99 -6.97
N TYR A 150 1.31 3.00 -7.30
CA TYR A 150 1.37 4.34 -6.70
C TYR A 150 1.13 4.34 -5.18
N ARG A 151 0.58 3.26 -4.63
CA ARG A 151 0.29 3.10 -3.20
C ARG A 151 1.51 2.68 -2.39
N ILE A 152 2.51 2.07 -3.03
CA ILE A 152 3.78 1.71 -2.40
C ILE A 152 4.49 2.98 -1.92
N ASN A 153 5.29 2.91 -0.87
CA ASN A 153 6.10 4.06 -0.46
C ASN A 153 7.09 4.52 -1.55
N GLY A 154 7.53 5.78 -1.47
CA GLY A 154 8.37 6.39 -2.52
C GLY A 154 9.65 5.60 -2.82
N ASP A 155 10.35 5.12 -1.80
CA ASP A 155 11.56 4.32 -1.98
C ASP A 155 11.29 3.00 -2.69
N GLY A 156 10.19 2.32 -2.33
CA GLY A 156 9.75 1.09 -2.99
C GLY A 156 9.40 1.33 -4.45
N GLN A 157 8.65 2.39 -4.76
CA GLN A 157 8.33 2.78 -6.13
C GLN A 157 9.59 3.06 -6.95
N ILE A 158 10.56 3.78 -6.40
CA ILE A 158 11.84 4.07 -7.07
C ILE A 158 12.58 2.78 -7.42
N ARG A 159 12.67 1.83 -6.48
CA ARG A 159 13.36 0.55 -6.71
C ARG A 159 12.68 -0.28 -7.79
N ILE A 160 11.35 -0.41 -7.73
CA ILE A 160 10.56 -1.16 -8.73
C ILE A 160 10.69 -0.51 -10.11
N ASN A 161 10.50 0.81 -10.21
CA ASN A 161 10.60 1.52 -11.48
C ASN A 161 12.01 1.44 -12.08
N ARG A 162 13.06 1.46 -11.24
CA ARG A 162 14.44 1.23 -11.69
C ARG A 162 14.63 -0.18 -12.25
N TYR A 163 14.10 -1.19 -11.57
CA TYR A 163 14.12 -2.56 -12.07
C TYR A 163 13.40 -2.69 -13.42
N TYR A 164 12.16 -2.20 -13.53
CA TYR A 164 11.39 -2.20 -14.78
C TYR A 164 12.09 -1.44 -15.92
N SER A 165 12.71 -0.31 -15.61
CA SER A 165 13.49 0.45 -16.59
C SER A 165 14.70 -0.34 -17.07
N SER A 166 15.44 -0.99 -16.17
CA SER A 166 16.58 -1.81 -16.55
C SER A 166 16.19 -3.06 -17.36
N MET A 167 15.03 -3.66 -17.08
CA MET A 167 14.47 -4.75 -17.89
C MET A 167 14.10 -4.28 -19.29
N LYS A 168 13.41 -3.14 -19.38
CA LYS A 168 13.08 -2.50 -20.66
C LYS A 168 14.34 -2.24 -21.49
N GLU A 169 15.36 -1.62 -20.89
CA GLU A 169 16.61 -1.28 -21.57
C GLU A 169 17.31 -2.52 -22.11
N LEU A 170 17.45 -3.56 -21.27
CA LEU A 170 18.02 -4.84 -21.69
C LEU A 170 17.23 -5.47 -22.86
N GLY A 171 15.89 -5.44 -22.80
CA GLY A 171 15.04 -5.95 -23.88
C GLY A 171 15.20 -5.19 -25.20
N ILE A 172 15.26 -3.85 -25.15
CA ILE A 172 15.48 -3.02 -26.34
C ILE A 172 16.88 -3.28 -26.93
N ASN A 173 17.90 -3.35 -26.08
CA ASN A 173 19.27 -3.60 -26.51
C ASN A 173 19.40 -4.98 -27.15
N LEU A 174 18.85 -6.03 -26.55
CA LEU A 174 18.89 -7.39 -27.11
C LEU A 174 18.09 -7.51 -28.42
N SER A 175 16.91 -6.89 -28.50
CA SER A 175 16.04 -6.99 -29.68
C SER A 175 16.58 -6.25 -30.91
N SER A 176 17.53 -5.33 -30.72
CA SER A 176 18.17 -4.55 -31.79
C SER A 176 19.47 -5.17 -32.31
N GLN A 177 19.94 -6.28 -31.72
CA GLN A 177 21.15 -6.94 -32.19
C GLN A 177 20.95 -7.70 -33.50
N GLU A 178 21.99 -7.74 -34.30
CA GLU A 178 22.06 -8.55 -35.51
C GLU A 178 22.25 -10.03 -35.17
N LYS A 179 21.96 -10.91 -36.14
CA LYS A 179 22.26 -12.34 -36.00
C LYS A 179 23.76 -12.54 -35.79
N GLY A 180 24.12 -13.47 -34.91
CA GLY A 180 25.49 -13.84 -34.60
C GLY A 180 26.16 -12.93 -33.57
N PHE A 181 25.46 -11.98 -32.94
CA PHE A 181 26.08 -11.05 -31.97
C PHE A 181 26.80 -11.77 -30.81
N TYR A 182 26.36 -12.97 -30.43
CA TYR A 182 27.00 -13.81 -29.41
C TYR A 182 28.39 -14.33 -29.84
N SER A 183 28.74 -14.24 -31.12
CA SER A 183 30.06 -14.61 -31.64
C SER A 183 31.09 -13.50 -31.45
N ASP A 184 30.66 -12.27 -31.14
CA ASP A 184 31.54 -11.17 -30.74
C ASP A 184 31.74 -11.21 -29.22
N PRO A 185 32.94 -11.55 -28.73
CA PRO A 185 33.21 -11.63 -27.30
C PRO A 185 33.01 -10.30 -26.56
N SER A 186 33.24 -9.16 -27.23
CA SER A 186 33.08 -7.84 -26.62
C SER A 186 31.61 -7.49 -26.42
N LEU A 187 30.76 -7.79 -27.40
CA LEU A 187 29.31 -7.56 -27.28
C LEU A 187 28.68 -8.49 -26.26
N LEU A 188 29.07 -9.77 -26.28
CA LEU A 188 28.61 -10.77 -25.32
C LEU A 188 28.95 -10.40 -23.88
N GLU A 189 30.18 -9.96 -23.61
CA GLU A 189 30.58 -9.50 -22.28
C GLU A 189 29.82 -8.25 -21.83
N SER A 190 29.56 -7.32 -22.76
CA SER A 190 28.70 -6.15 -22.49
C SER A 190 27.28 -6.58 -22.06
N PHE A 191 26.70 -7.58 -22.72
CA PHE A 191 25.37 -8.09 -22.37
C PHE A 191 25.36 -8.81 -21.01
N LYS A 192 26.39 -9.58 -20.69
CA LYS A 192 26.56 -10.16 -19.35
C LYS A 192 26.61 -9.06 -18.28
N GLY A 193 27.32 -7.97 -18.54
CA GLY A 193 27.35 -6.79 -17.66
C GLY A 193 25.99 -6.12 -17.47
N ASP A 194 25.22 -5.99 -18.55
CA ASP A 194 23.85 -5.44 -18.52
C ASP A 194 22.90 -6.34 -17.71
N ILE A 195 22.98 -7.66 -17.89
CA ILE A 195 22.20 -8.65 -17.12
C ILE A 195 22.54 -8.56 -15.63
N GLU A 196 23.82 -8.51 -15.27
CA GLU A 196 24.24 -8.36 -13.87
C GLU A 196 23.78 -7.03 -13.26
N ARG A 197 23.72 -5.95 -14.04
CA ARG A 197 23.10 -4.69 -13.60
C ARG A 197 21.62 -4.86 -13.31
N VAL A 198 20.87 -5.57 -14.17
CA VAL A 198 19.45 -5.86 -13.95
C VAL A 198 19.26 -6.72 -12.69
N LYS A 199 20.07 -7.77 -12.51
CA LYS A 199 20.02 -8.65 -11.31
C LYS A 199 20.28 -7.89 -10.02
N ARG A 200 21.19 -6.91 -10.01
CA ARG A 200 21.39 -6.03 -8.84
C ARG A 200 20.14 -5.22 -8.52
N ASN A 201 19.43 -4.72 -9.52
CA ASN A 201 18.17 -4.00 -9.30
C ASN A 201 17.07 -4.95 -8.81
N GLU A 202 16.98 -6.15 -9.36
CA GLU A 202 16.06 -7.21 -8.93
C GLU A 202 16.29 -7.59 -7.46
N GLN A 203 17.53 -7.85 -7.08
CA GLN A 203 17.93 -8.14 -5.70
C GLN A 203 17.58 -7.00 -4.74
N ALA A 204 17.71 -5.75 -5.18
CA ALA A 204 17.28 -4.60 -4.39
C ALA A 204 15.75 -4.60 -4.16
N VAL A 205 14.95 -5.03 -5.13
CA VAL A 205 13.49 -5.19 -4.99
C VAL A 205 13.16 -6.38 -4.08
N ILE A 206 13.78 -7.54 -4.30
CA ILE A 206 13.61 -8.74 -3.46
C ILE A 206 13.91 -8.42 -2.00
N LYS A 207 15.01 -7.73 -1.72
CA LYS A 207 15.40 -7.32 -0.36
C LYS A 207 14.44 -6.31 0.25
N GLN A 208 14.01 -5.30 -0.52
CA GLN A 208 13.08 -4.28 -0.04
C GLN A 208 11.74 -4.88 0.41
N PHE A 209 11.19 -5.81 -0.38
CA PHE A 209 9.88 -6.40 -0.13
C PHE A 209 9.97 -7.78 0.56
N LYS A 210 11.17 -8.18 0.99
CA LYS A 210 11.44 -9.46 1.66
C LYS A 210 10.83 -10.65 0.91
N ILE A 211 10.96 -10.64 -0.41
CA ILE A 211 10.42 -11.70 -1.26
C ILE A 211 11.21 -12.99 -1.00
N ASN A 212 10.52 -14.10 -0.79
CA ASN A 212 11.18 -15.39 -0.63
C ASN A 212 11.68 -15.90 -1.98
N GLU A 213 12.95 -15.65 -2.28
CA GLU A 213 13.59 -16.06 -3.53
C GLU A 213 13.51 -17.58 -3.77
N LYS A 214 13.55 -18.40 -2.71
CA LYS A 214 13.37 -19.86 -2.84
C LYS A 214 12.01 -20.22 -3.44
N SER A 215 10.95 -19.52 -3.01
CA SER A 215 9.61 -19.72 -3.57
C SER A 215 9.49 -19.29 -5.04
N LEU A 216 10.35 -18.36 -5.48
CA LEU A 216 10.46 -17.99 -6.88
C LEU A 216 11.30 -19.01 -7.68
N ALA A 217 12.27 -19.68 -7.06
CA ALA A 217 13.08 -20.71 -7.72
C ALA A 217 12.33 -22.03 -7.91
N GLU A 218 11.41 -22.38 -7.00
CA GLU A 218 10.70 -23.67 -6.96
C GLU A 218 9.53 -23.80 -7.95
N LYS A 219 8.95 -22.69 -8.42
CA LYS A 219 7.93 -22.72 -9.47
C LYS A 219 8.60 -22.88 -10.85
N LYS A 220 8.83 -24.13 -11.25
CA LYS A 220 8.99 -24.55 -12.64
C LYS A 220 7.82 -25.47 -13.00
#